data_AF-A0A7Y2TJF8-F1
#
_entry.id   AF-A0A7Y2TJF8-F1
#
_cell.length_a   1.000
_cell.length_b   1.000
_cell.length_c   1.000
_cell.angle_alpha   90.00
_cell.angle_beta   90.00
_cell.angle_gamma   90.00
#
_symmetry.space_group_name_H-M   'P 1'
#
loop_
_entity.id
_entity.type
_entity.pdbx_description
1 polymer ?
#
loop_
_entity_poly.entity_id
_entity_poly.type
_entity_poly.pdbx_seq_one_letter_code
_entity_poly.pdbx_strand_id
1 'polypeptide(L)' 'MDIKLLITFLIGFLIVAIAANEIAKVFQKIKFPLITGLIITGIIAGSSVLNFISPNALDRLNFLNEIALSIIA' A
#
# COMPACT_ATOMS: atom_id res chain seq x y z
N MET A 1 16.62 -13.05 -8.93
CA MET A 1 16.22 -11.79 -8.28
C MET A 1 17.18 -11.56 -7.13
N ASP A 2 17.86 -10.41 -7.10
CA ASP A 2 18.83 -10.14 -6.04
C ASP A 2 18.15 -10.13 -4.67
N ILE A 3 18.68 -10.90 -3.71
CA ILE A 3 18.09 -11.06 -2.38
C ILE A 3 17.92 -9.69 -1.68
N LYS A 4 18.84 -8.77 -1.93
CA LYS A 4 18.81 -7.39 -1.43
C LYS A 4 17.57 -6.65 -1.94
N LEU A 5 17.26 -6.76 -3.22
CA LEU A 5 16.12 -6.10 -3.85
C LEU A 5 14.79 -6.61 -3.27
N LEU A 6 14.69 -7.94 -3.09
CA LEU A 6 13.51 -8.55 -2.46
C LEU A 6 13.31 -8.03 -1.03
N ILE A 7 14.39 -7.98 -0.23
CA ILE A 7 14.34 -7.44 1.13
C ILE A 7 13.91 -5.98 1.14
N THR A 8 14.45 -5.15 0.24
CA THR A 8 14.05 -3.75 0.11
C THR A 8 12.56 -3.60 -0.20
N PHE A 9 12.01 -4.40 -1.12
CA PHE A 9 10.58 -4.36 -1.44
C PHE A 9 9.71 -4.85 -0.28
N LEU A 10 10.10 -5.91 0.42
CA LEU A 10 9.36 -6.40 1.59
C LEU A 10 9.34 -5.37 2.71
N ILE A 11 10.47 -4.71 3.00
CA ILE A 11 10.54 -3.65 4.00
C ILE A 11 9.68 -2.46 3.58
N GLY A 12 9.78 -2.02 2.32
CA GLY A 12 8.96 -0.94 1.78
C GLY A 12 7.46 -1.24 1.89
N PHE A 13 7.04 -2.45 1.51
CA PHE A 13 5.67 -2.91 1.67
C PHE A 13 5.23 -2.89 3.15
N LEU A 14 6.06 -3.38 4.06
CA LEU A 14 5.74 -3.43 5.49
C LEU A 14 5.54 -2.02 6.06
N ILE A 15 6.40 -1.07 5.68
CA ILE A 15 6.31 0.34 6.08
C ILE A 15 4.97 0.92 5.61
N VAL A 16 4.61 0.72 4.33
CA VAL A 16 3.35 1.23 3.77
C VAL A 16 2.14 0.57 4.45
N ALA A 17 2.20 -0.74 4.71
CA ALA A 17 1.12 -1.46 5.37
C ALA A 17 0.89 -0.98 6.82
N ILE A 18 1.96 -0.78 7.59
CA ILE A 18 1.89 -0.24 8.95
C ILE A 18 1.33 1.18 8.93
N ALA A 19 1.86 2.03 8.04
CA ALA A 19 1.39 3.40 7.89
C ALA A 19 -0.11 3.45 7.53
N ALA A 20 -0.55 2.59 6.60
CA ALA A 20 -1.94 2.53 6.17
C ALA A 20 -2.87 2.13 7.32
N ASN A 21 -2.47 1.17 8.16
CA ASN A 21 -3.24 0.78 9.33
C ASN A 21 -3.37 1.92 10.35
N GLU A 22 -2.27 2.62 10.65
CA GLU A 22 -2.30 3.73 11.61
C GLU A 22 -3.10 4.93 11.09
N ILE A 23 -2.94 5.30 9.83
CA ILE A 23 -3.73 6.39 9.21
C ILE A 23 -5.21 5.99 9.13
N ALA A 24 -5.53 4.75 8.78
CA ALA A 24 -6.92 4.29 8.71
C ALA A 24 -7.62 4.32 10.07
N LYS A 25 -6.91 4.03 11.18
CA LYS A 25 -7.44 4.23 12.54
C LYS A 25 -7.73 5.70 12.84
N VAL A 26 -6.91 6.64 12.35
CA VAL A 26 -7.20 8.08 12.49
C VAL A 26 -8.50 8.43 11.78
N PHE A 27 -8.72 7.91 10.57
CA PHE A 27 -9.97 8.12 9.82
C PHE A 27 -11.18 7.52 10.55
N GLN A 28 -11.05 6.36 11.19
CA GLN A 28 -12.12 5.81 12.02
C GLN A 28 -12.46 6.70 13.23
N LYS A 29 -11.47 7.32 13.87
CA LYS A 29 -11.71 8.24 15.02
C LYS A 29 -12.56 9.44 14.63
N ILE A 30 -12.44 9.92 13.39
CA ILE A 30 -13.26 11.02 12.84
C ILE A 30 -14.55 10.54 12.15
N LYS A 31 -14.96 9.28 12.37
CA LYS A 31 -16.16 8.62 11.80
C LYS A 31 -16.14 8.45 10.27
N PHE A 32 -14.98 8.53 9.64
CA PHE A 32 -14.83 8.17 8.23
C PHE A 32 -14.65 6.64 8.07
N PRO A 33 -15.04 6.07 6.91
CA PRO A 33 -14.77 4.67 6.62
C PRO A 33 -13.27 4.35 6.66
N LEU A 34 -12.89 3.22 7.27
CA LEU A 34 -11.51 2.71 7.35
C LEU A 34 -10.82 2.72 5.99
N ILE A 35 -11.54 2.27 4.96
CA ILE A 35 -11.03 2.16 3.58
C ILE A 35 -10.56 3.51 3.02
N THR A 36 -11.14 4.62 3.50
CA THR A 36 -10.72 5.97 3.09
C THR A 36 -9.27 6.23 3.51
N GLY A 37 -8.91 5.90 4.75
CA GLY A 37 -7.55 6.09 5.23
C GLY A 37 -6.55 5.14 4.56
N LEU A 38 -6.98 3.92 4.22
CA LEU A 38 -6.18 2.98 3.43
C LEU A 38 -5.89 3.53 2.03
N ILE A 39 -6.93 4.03 1.34
CA ILE A 39 -6.81 4.62 -0.01
C ILE A 39 -5.93 5.88 0.01
N ILE A 40 -6.19 6.81 0.94
CA ILE A 40 -5.39 8.03 1.11
C ILE A 40 -3.91 7.67 1.31
N THR A 41 -3.62 6.69 2.17
CA THR A 41 -2.24 6.26 2.40
C THR A 41 -1.62 5.67 1.13
N GLY A 42 -2.37 4.85 0.39
CA GLY A 42 -1.94 4.31 -0.89
C GLY A 42 -1.65 5.38 -1.94
N ILE A 43 -2.45 6.44 -2.01
CA ILE A 43 -2.22 7.60 -2.91
C ILE A 43 -0.95 8.35 -2.50
N ILE A 44 -0.76 8.59 -1.20
CA ILE A 44 0.42 9.30 -0.68
C ILE A 44 1.68 8.47 -0.93
N ALA A 45 1.69 7.18 -0.56
CA ALA A 45 2.83 6.31 -0.74
C ALA A 45 3.09 5.95 -2.22
N GLY A 46 2.03 5.87 -3.04
CA GLY A 46 2.13 5.45 -4.44
C GLY A 46 2.90 6.41 -5.34
N SER A 47 2.75 6.21 -6.65
CA SER A 47 3.47 6.97 -7.67
C SER A 47 3.13 8.48 -7.71
N SER A 48 2.01 8.87 -7.09
CA SER A 48 1.44 10.22 -7.26
C SER A 48 2.04 11.29 -6.35
N VAL A 49 2.46 10.95 -5.12
CA VAL A 49 2.93 11.94 -4.13
C VAL A 49 4.36 11.67 -3.70
N LEU A 50 4.62 10.56 -3.00
CA LEU A 50 5.95 10.22 -2.52
C LEU A 50 6.79 9.42 -3.53
N ASN A 51 6.14 8.89 -4.58
CA ASN A 51 6.78 8.09 -5.62
C ASN A 51 7.55 6.87 -5.04
N PHE A 52 7.04 6.22 -3.98
CA PHE A 52 7.67 4.98 -3.48
C PHE A 52 7.52 3.84 -4.49
N ILE A 53 6.51 3.93 -5.36
CA ILE A 53 6.26 2.98 -6.44
C ILE A 53 6.45 3.73 -7.75
N SER A 54 7.43 3.30 -8.56
CA SER A 54 7.64 3.85 -9.89
C SER A 54 6.38 3.66 -10.75
N PRO A 55 6.00 4.63 -11.60
CA PRO A 55 4.86 4.47 -12.52
C PRO A 55 4.95 3.21 -13.38
N ASN A 56 6.16 2.83 -13.81
CA ASN A 56 6.42 1.64 -14.63
C ASN A 56 6.23 0.32 -13.85
N ALA A 57 6.17 0.39 -12.52
CA ALA A 57 5.94 -0.78 -11.69
C ALA A 57 4.45 -1.08 -11.51
N LEU A 58 3.55 -0.11 -11.71
CA LEU A 58 2.10 -0.27 -11.46
C LEU A 58 1.51 -1.46 -12.22
N ASP A 59 1.87 -1.65 -13.49
CA ASP A 59 1.39 -2.76 -14.31
C ASP A 59 1.78 -4.14 -13.75
N ARG A 60 2.90 -4.18 -13.00
CA ARG A 60 3.42 -5.39 -12.36
C ARG A 60 2.86 -5.62 -10.97
N LEU A 61 2.06 -4.71 -10.42
CA LEU A 61 1.42 -4.87 -9.10
C LEU A 61 0.05 -5.55 -9.16
N ASN A 62 -0.50 -5.84 -10.35
CA ASN A 62 -1.82 -6.49 -10.47
C ASN A 62 -1.96 -7.81 -9.70
N PHE A 63 -0.88 -8.58 -9.55
CA PHE A 63 -0.90 -9.81 -8.74
C PHE A 63 -1.24 -9.53 -7.26
N LEU A 64 -0.87 -8.36 -6.71
CA LEU A 64 -1.25 -7.98 -5.34
C LEU A 64 -2.76 -7.78 -5.24
N ASN A 65 -3.39 -7.22 -6.28
CA ASN A 65 -4.84 -7.09 -6.34
C ASN A 65 -5.53 -8.46 -6.43
N GLU A 66 -5.00 -9.38 -7.23
CA GLU A 66 -5.52 -10.76 -7.32
C GLU A 66 -5.42 -11.49 -5.97
N ILE A 67 -4.27 -11.40 -5.29
CA ILE A 67 -4.08 -11.99 -3.96
C ILE A 67 -5.03 -11.32 -2.96
N ALA A 68 -5.12 -9.99 -2.94
CA ALA A 68 -6.02 -9.30 -2.03
C ALA A 68 -7.47 -9.71 -2.24
N LEU A 69 -7.92 -9.77 -3.51
CA LEU A 69 -9.27 -10.18 -3.86
C LEU A 69 -9.55 -11.62 -3.42
N SER A 70 -8.61 -12.55 -3.60
CA SER A 70 -8.74 -13.94 -3.12
C SER A 70 -8.89 -14.07 -1.59
N ILE A 71 -8.52 -13.03 -0.83
CA ILE A 71 -8.65 -13.00 0.63
C ILE A 71 -9.98 -12.36 1.05
N ILE A 72 -10.48 -11.36 0.31
CA ILE A 72 -11.64 -10.56 0.72
C ILE A 72 -12.94 -10.86 -0.05
N ALA A 73 -12.88 -11.61 -1.16
CA ALA A 73 -14.02 -12.02 -2.00
C ALA A 73 -14.14 -13.54 -2.06
#